data_AF-A0AAV0QQA9-F1
#
_entry.id   AF-A0AAV0QQA9-F1
#
_cell.length_a   1.000
_cell.length_b   1.000
_cell.length_c   1.000
_cell.angle_alpha   90.00
_cell.angle_beta   90.00
_cell.angle_gamma   90.00
#
_symmetry.space_group_name_H-M   'P 1'
#
loop_
_entity.id
_entity.type
_entity.pdbx_description
1 polymer ?
#
loop_
_entity_poly.entity_id
_entity_poly.type
_entity_poly.pdbx_seq_one_letter_code
_entity_poly.pdbx_strand_id
1 'polypeptide(L)'
;MGNGSSRGEGRGRRDTNPEAGEDKEWTFLATFERQYGSSTHPFFYTCRFPEALKIADEERKFVFIYLHSPADRHFTPAFCKHTLSSDRVVQYLDDNFVTWGALADRGEGRQMAKTLLRPGTFPCCAVVAPAAGEDMTVLQQMEGPMSPEKLVEILRRTVEDHGLAFGHERAKERKRSKARAKEEEKLREEKLKKKKGQQYY
;
A
#
# COMPACT_ATOMS: atom_id res chain seq x y z
N MET A 1 59.28 14.97 -30.47
CA MET A 1 59.07 14.39 -29.12
C MET A 1 58.32 15.44 -28.33
N GLY A 2 57.08 15.32 -27.89
CA GLY A 2 56.08 14.26 -27.86
C GLY A 2 55.10 14.71 -26.77
N ASN A 3 53.82 14.86 -27.12
CA ASN A 3 52.57 14.79 -26.34
C ASN A 3 52.53 15.42 -24.91
N GLY A 4 51.47 16.08 -24.47
CA GLY A 4 50.11 16.09 -24.96
C GLY A 4 49.21 16.88 -24.01
N SER A 5 48.12 17.36 -24.60
CA SER A 5 46.97 18.01 -23.99
C SER A 5 46.34 17.17 -22.87
N SER A 6 45.96 17.80 -21.75
CA SER A 6 44.87 17.31 -20.88
C SER A 6 44.50 18.31 -19.78
N ARG A 7 43.34 18.93 -19.94
CA ARG A 7 42.33 19.04 -18.87
C ARG A 7 40.96 19.18 -19.52
N GLY A 8 40.52 18.05 -20.05
CA GLY A 8 39.17 17.88 -20.59
C GLY A 8 38.14 17.91 -19.47
N GLU A 9 37.02 18.56 -19.77
CA GLU A 9 35.74 18.38 -19.11
C GLU A 9 35.32 16.90 -19.21
N GLY A 10 34.94 16.32 -18.07
CA GLY A 10 34.51 14.93 -17.96
C GLY A 10 33.28 14.85 -17.06
N ARG A 11 32.13 14.76 -17.71
CA ARG A 11 30.81 14.46 -17.14
C ARG A 11 30.80 13.13 -16.37
N GLY A 12 29.96 13.07 -15.35
CA GLY A 12 29.38 11.82 -14.81
C GLY A 12 30.28 11.17 -13.75
N ARG A 13 29.74 10.76 -12.61
CA ARG A 13 28.48 10.07 -12.44
C ARG A 13 27.75 10.65 -11.25
N ARG A 14 26.47 10.99 -11.45
CA ARG A 14 25.50 10.89 -10.36
C ARG A 14 25.56 9.42 -9.95
N ASP A 15 26.06 9.15 -8.76
CA ASP A 15 25.77 7.91 -8.07
C ASP A 15 24.27 7.95 -7.79
N THR A 16 23.47 7.58 -8.80
CA THR A 16 22.09 7.15 -8.59
C THR A 16 22.22 5.85 -7.83
N ASN A 17 22.32 5.93 -6.51
CA ASN A 17 22.12 4.78 -5.65
C ASN A 17 20.65 4.33 -5.84
N PRO A 18 20.37 3.18 -6.47
CA PRO A 18 19.01 2.67 -6.59
C PRO A 18 18.62 1.81 -5.38
N GLU A 19 19.52 1.56 -4.43
CA GLU A 19 19.36 0.56 -3.36
C GLU A 19 18.92 1.17 -2.01
N ALA A 20 18.01 2.15 -2.01
CA ALA A 20 17.50 2.76 -0.76
C ALA A 20 15.99 2.61 -0.57
N GLY A 21 15.38 1.75 -1.39
CA GLY A 21 13.96 1.40 -1.35
C GLY A 21 13.69 0.25 -0.38
N GLU A 22 14.37 -0.88 -0.58
CA GLU A 22 14.02 -2.19 0.01
C GLU A 22 14.35 -2.33 1.51
N ASP A 23 15.28 -1.54 2.04
CA ASP A 23 15.74 -1.65 3.44
C ASP A 23 14.71 -1.14 4.47
N LYS A 24 13.72 -0.35 4.05
CA LYS A 24 12.86 0.42 4.97
C LYS A 24 11.61 -0.32 5.39
N GLU A 25 11.03 -1.15 4.53
CA GLU A 25 9.85 -1.95 4.87
C GLU A 25 10.23 -3.11 5.79
N TRP A 26 11.35 -3.79 5.53
CA TRP A 26 11.85 -4.83 6.42
C TRP A 26 12.20 -4.28 7.81
N THR A 27 12.60 -3.00 7.88
CA THR A 27 12.86 -2.29 9.14
C THR A 27 11.62 -2.20 10.03
N PHE A 28 10.39 -2.08 9.48
CA PHE A 28 9.17 -2.09 10.30
C PHE A 28 8.96 -3.46 10.96
N LEU A 29 8.87 -4.52 10.15
CA LEU A 29 8.58 -5.86 10.65
C LEU A 29 9.65 -6.34 11.63
N ALA A 30 10.93 -6.16 11.29
CA ALA A 30 12.04 -6.48 12.19
C ALA A 30 12.02 -5.67 13.51
N THR A 31 11.50 -4.44 13.48
CA THR A 31 11.32 -3.63 14.70
C THR A 31 10.14 -4.13 15.53
N PHE A 32 9.04 -4.50 14.86
CA PHE A 32 7.85 -5.02 15.51
C PHE A 32 8.15 -6.36 16.21
N GLU A 33 8.72 -7.32 15.47
CA GLU A 33 9.07 -8.64 16.00
C GLU A 33 10.08 -8.55 17.15
N ARG A 34 11.07 -7.66 17.05
CA ARG A 34 12.04 -7.44 18.14
C ARG A 34 11.39 -6.91 19.42
N GLN A 35 10.32 -6.12 19.30
CA GLN A 35 9.64 -5.50 20.45
C GLN A 35 8.51 -6.35 21.03
N TYR A 36 7.83 -7.12 20.19
CA TYR A 36 6.57 -7.79 20.53
C TYR A 36 6.63 -9.31 20.37
N GLY A 37 7.66 -9.85 19.72
CA GLY A 37 7.84 -11.27 19.43
C GLY A 37 7.34 -11.64 18.03
N SER A 38 7.94 -12.69 17.46
CA SER A 38 7.59 -13.22 16.12
C SER A 38 6.49 -14.28 16.14
N SER A 39 5.90 -14.61 17.31
CA SER A 39 5.04 -15.79 17.45
C SER A 39 3.57 -15.57 17.07
N THR A 40 3.04 -14.37 17.28
CA THR A 40 1.61 -14.09 17.05
C THR A 40 1.44 -12.66 16.57
N HIS A 41 1.29 -12.47 15.26
CA HIS A 41 0.93 -11.19 14.65
C HIS A 41 0.32 -11.43 13.26
N PRO A 42 -0.44 -10.46 12.71
CA PRO A 42 -0.97 -10.56 11.35
C PRO A 42 0.14 -10.68 10.32
N PHE A 43 -0.15 -11.28 9.17
CA PHE A 43 0.80 -11.37 8.08
C PHE A 43 1.02 -9.99 7.45
N PHE A 44 2.15 -9.35 7.80
CA PHE A 44 2.52 -8.05 7.25
C PHE A 44 3.24 -8.22 5.91
N TYR A 45 2.66 -7.67 4.85
CA TYR A 45 3.30 -7.64 3.54
C TYR A 45 4.48 -6.67 3.54
N THR A 46 5.70 -7.20 3.40
CA THR A 46 6.95 -6.43 3.28
C THR A 46 7.15 -5.92 1.86
N CYS A 47 6.22 -5.09 1.40
CA CYS A 47 6.21 -4.49 0.07
C CYS A 47 5.85 -3.01 0.17
N ARG A 48 5.98 -2.27 -0.93
CA ARG A 48 5.58 -0.86 -0.94
C ARG A 48 4.07 -0.72 -0.90
N PHE A 49 3.57 0.42 -0.42
CA PHE A 49 2.11 0.61 -0.31
C PHE A 49 1.34 0.42 -1.64
N PRO A 50 1.81 0.93 -2.80
CA PRO A 50 1.14 0.68 -4.08
C PRO A 50 1.13 -0.80 -4.50
N GLU A 51 2.10 -1.59 -4.04
CA GLU A 51 2.15 -3.04 -4.28
C GLU A 51 1.12 -3.76 -3.41
N ALA A 52 0.99 -3.37 -2.13
CA ALA A 52 -0.06 -3.87 -1.25
C ALA A 52 -1.47 -3.59 -1.80
N LEU A 53 -1.69 -2.41 -2.39
CA LEU A 53 -2.96 -2.09 -3.08
C LEU A 53 -3.22 -3.01 -4.28
N LYS A 54 -2.19 -3.34 -5.08
CA LYS A 54 -2.32 -4.26 -6.22
C LYS A 54 -2.68 -5.66 -5.73
N ILE A 55 -1.99 -6.16 -4.70
CA ILE A 55 -2.29 -7.47 -4.09
C ILE A 55 -3.73 -7.50 -3.57
N ALA A 56 -4.16 -6.47 -2.85
CA ALA A 56 -5.53 -6.37 -2.35
C ALA A 56 -6.56 -6.31 -3.48
N ASP A 57 -6.25 -5.59 -4.57
CA ASP A 57 -7.08 -5.55 -5.76
C ASP A 57 -7.20 -6.95 -6.40
N GLU A 58 -6.09 -7.67 -6.54
CA GLU A 58 -6.05 -9.04 -7.09
C GLU A 58 -6.79 -10.06 -6.22
N GLU A 59 -6.55 -10.05 -4.91
CA GLU A 59 -7.20 -10.93 -3.92
C GLU A 59 -8.64 -10.54 -3.60
N ARG A 60 -9.11 -9.37 -4.08
CA ARG A 60 -10.41 -8.76 -3.75
C ARG A 60 -10.62 -8.52 -2.26
N LYS A 61 -9.55 -8.13 -1.58
CA LYS A 61 -9.53 -7.79 -0.15
C LYS A 61 -9.40 -6.27 0.03
N PHE A 62 -9.65 -5.80 1.24
CA PHE A 62 -9.28 -4.44 1.65
C PHE A 62 -7.85 -4.44 2.18
N VAL A 63 -7.21 -3.27 2.22
CA VAL A 63 -5.90 -3.12 2.86
C VAL A 63 -6.10 -2.63 4.29
N PHE A 64 -5.55 -3.36 5.26
CA PHE A 64 -5.43 -2.90 6.64
C PHE A 64 -4.05 -2.26 6.83
N ILE A 65 -4.02 -0.97 7.15
CA ILE A 65 -2.82 -0.20 7.39
C ILE A 65 -2.60 -0.07 8.90
N TYR A 66 -1.41 -0.45 9.36
CA TYR A 66 -0.94 -0.15 10.70
C TYR A 66 0.24 0.82 10.68
N LEU A 67 0.08 1.97 11.33
CA LEU A 67 1.14 2.95 11.49
C LEU A 67 1.73 2.87 12.90
N HIS A 68 2.99 2.45 12.95
CA HIS A 68 3.73 2.32 14.21
C HIS A 68 4.53 3.59 14.51
N SER A 69 4.24 4.23 15.64
CA SER A 69 5.00 5.37 16.14
C SER A 69 5.90 4.94 17.31
N PRO A 70 7.24 4.96 17.15
CA PRO A 70 8.16 4.63 18.24
C PRO A 70 8.17 5.64 19.40
N ALA A 71 7.66 6.85 19.14
CA ALA A 71 7.63 7.97 20.08
C ALA A 71 6.48 7.84 21.10
N ASP A 72 5.37 7.20 20.70
CA ASP A 72 4.21 7.01 21.57
C ASP A 72 4.25 5.63 22.22
N ARG A 73 4.82 5.58 23.43
CA ARG A 73 5.06 4.32 24.16
C ARG A 73 3.97 3.99 25.18
N HIS A 74 2.99 4.87 25.40
CA HIS A 74 2.01 4.67 26.48
C HIS A 74 0.99 3.60 26.13
N PHE A 75 0.44 3.63 24.91
CA PHE A 75 -0.64 2.71 24.50
C PHE A 75 -0.23 1.74 23.39
N THR A 76 0.76 2.10 22.58
CA THR A 76 1.24 1.29 21.44
C THR A 76 1.68 -0.12 21.84
N PRO A 77 2.46 -0.34 22.93
CA PRO A 77 2.91 -1.68 23.28
C PRO A 77 1.77 -2.61 23.72
N ALA A 78 0.82 -2.10 24.50
CA ALA A 78 -0.33 -2.87 24.96
C ALA A 78 -1.23 -3.25 23.77
N PHE A 79 -1.45 -2.32 22.84
CA PHE A 79 -2.20 -2.59 21.63
C PHE A 79 -1.52 -3.65 20.74
N CYS A 80 -0.20 -3.56 20.53
CA CYS A 80 0.50 -4.57 19.73
C CYS A 80 0.41 -5.95 20.38
N LYS A 81 0.72 -6.06 21.68
CA LYS A 81 0.79 -7.35 22.39
C LYS A 81 -0.57 -7.98 22.69
N HIS A 82 -1.59 -7.19 22.96
CA HIS A 82 -2.89 -7.71 23.40
C HIS A 82 -3.94 -7.65 22.30
N THR A 83 -3.91 -6.63 21.45
CA THR A 83 -4.93 -6.40 20.41
C THR A 83 -4.51 -7.00 19.08
N LEU A 84 -3.41 -6.52 18.48
CA LEU A 84 -2.95 -7.01 17.17
C LEU A 84 -2.46 -8.46 17.23
N SER A 85 -1.80 -8.85 18.32
CA SER A 85 -1.34 -10.23 18.56
C SER A 85 -2.42 -11.16 19.11
N SER A 86 -3.70 -10.78 19.09
CA SER A 86 -4.79 -11.68 19.46
C SER A 86 -5.13 -12.62 18.30
N ASP A 87 -5.22 -13.93 18.56
CA ASP A 87 -5.52 -14.95 17.54
C ASP A 87 -6.76 -14.58 16.70
N ARG A 88 -7.79 -14.02 17.35
CA ARG A 88 -9.02 -13.62 16.66
C ARG A 88 -8.80 -12.47 15.68
N VAL A 89 -7.96 -11.51 16.04
CA VAL A 89 -7.61 -10.37 15.19
C VAL A 89 -6.72 -10.82 14.05
N VAL A 90 -5.70 -11.64 14.34
CA VAL A 90 -4.77 -12.19 13.35
C VAL A 90 -5.53 -13.00 12.29
N GLN A 91 -6.33 -13.99 12.72
CA GLN A 91 -7.13 -14.82 11.80
C GLN A 91 -8.05 -13.97 10.92
N TYR A 92 -8.75 -13.01 11.51
CA TYR A 92 -9.69 -12.17 10.76
C TYR A 92 -8.99 -11.27 9.74
N LEU A 93 -7.82 -10.72 10.11
CA LEU A 93 -7.01 -9.89 9.21
C LEU A 93 -6.45 -10.72 8.07
N ASP A 94 -5.84 -11.87 8.34
CA ASP A 94 -5.22 -12.71 7.31
C ASP A 94 -6.25 -13.24 6.29
N ASP A 95 -7.45 -13.58 6.76
CA ASP A 95 -8.53 -14.09 5.91
C ASP A 95 -9.16 -13.01 5.02
N ASN A 96 -9.30 -11.77 5.52
CA ASN A 96 -10.14 -10.74 4.86
C ASN A 96 -9.38 -9.51 4.36
N PHE A 97 -8.13 -9.31 4.78
CA PHE A 97 -7.37 -8.11 4.50
C PHE A 97 -5.96 -8.43 4.01
N VAL A 98 -5.41 -7.49 3.24
CA VAL A 98 -3.96 -7.39 3.03
C VAL A 98 -3.42 -6.48 4.12
N THR A 99 -2.67 -7.03 5.06
CA THR A 99 -2.15 -6.27 6.20
C THR A 99 -0.81 -5.64 5.84
N TRP A 100 -0.73 -4.32 5.90
CA TRP A 100 0.47 -3.54 5.60
C TRP A 100 0.85 -2.67 6.79
N GLY A 101 2.14 -2.65 7.12
CA GLY A 101 2.66 -1.95 8.29
C GLY A 101 3.82 -1.04 7.93
N ALA A 102 3.84 0.16 8.51
CA ALA A 102 4.93 1.11 8.33
C ALA A 102 5.17 1.97 9.57
N LEU A 103 6.35 2.58 9.61
CA LEU A 103 6.76 3.45 10.70
C LEU A 103 6.28 4.87 10.43
N ALA A 104 5.48 5.43 11.34
CA ALA A 104 4.87 6.76 11.18
C ALA A 104 5.89 7.90 11.13
N ASP A 105 7.12 7.65 11.62
CA ASP A 105 8.18 8.66 11.72
C ASP A 105 9.16 8.64 10.55
N ARG A 106 9.13 7.67 9.63
CA ARG A 106 10.09 7.56 8.52
C ARG A 106 9.55 6.82 7.29
N GLY A 107 10.26 6.88 6.17
CA GLY A 107 9.91 6.17 4.94
C GLY A 107 8.53 6.55 4.38
N GLU A 108 7.87 5.58 3.72
CA GLU A 108 6.49 5.73 3.21
C GLU A 108 5.48 5.97 4.35
N GLY A 109 5.72 5.40 5.54
CA GLY A 109 4.83 5.59 6.70
C GLY A 109 4.74 7.05 7.16
N ARG A 110 5.83 7.82 7.08
CA ARG A 110 5.80 9.27 7.36
C ARG A 110 4.93 10.04 6.37
N GLN A 111 5.05 9.72 5.07
CA GLN A 111 4.24 10.36 4.05
C GLN A 111 2.76 10.01 4.25
N MET A 112 2.47 8.72 4.44
CA MET A 112 1.13 8.21 4.74
C MET A 112 0.51 8.91 5.95
N ALA A 113 1.26 9.03 7.04
CA ALA A 113 0.83 9.72 8.26
C ALA A 113 0.57 11.21 8.01
N LYS A 114 1.41 11.91 7.26
CA LYS A 114 1.31 13.38 7.10
C LYS A 114 0.28 13.83 6.08
N THR A 115 0.13 13.11 4.98
CA THR A 115 -0.71 13.60 3.87
C THR A 115 -2.06 12.92 3.78
N LEU A 116 -2.17 11.68 4.25
CA LEU A 116 -3.36 10.86 4.02
C LEU A 116 -4.12 10.64 5.32
N LEU A 117 -3.51 9.99 6.31
CA LEU A 117 -4.20 9.61 7.54
C LEU A 117 -4.26 10.73 8.58
N ARG A 118 -3.20 11.53 8.72
CA ARG A 118 -3.09 12.63 9.72
C ARG A 118 -3.60 12.24 11.12
N PRO A 119 -3.11 11.14 11.71
CA PRO A 119 -3.60 10.70 13.01
C PRO A 119 -3.31 11.72 14.10
N GLY A 120 -4.30 11.95 14.96
CA GLY A 120 -4.16 12.77 16.16
C GLY A 120 -3.55 12.02 17.34
N THR A 121 -3.74 10.69 17.39
CA THR A 121 -3.21 9.83 18.47
C THR A 121 -2.72 8.46 17.96
N PHE A 122 -1.80 7.83 18.69
CA PHE A 122 -1.31 6.48 18.39
C PHE A 122 -1.75 5.48 19.47
N PRO A 123 -1.95 4.20 19.11
CA PRO A 123 -1.77 3.58 17.79
C PRO A 123 -2.78 4.05 16.74
N CYS A 124 -2.36 4.10 15.47
CA CYS A 124 -3.21 4.48 14.34
C CYS A 124 -3.34 3.29 13.37
N CYS A 125 -4.57 2.88 13.11
CA CYS A 125 -4.92 1.88 12.11
C CYS A 125 -5.92 2.45 11.12
N ALA A 126 -5.87 2.01 9.87
CA ALA A 126 -6.86 2.39 8.87
C ALA A 126 -7.20 1.22 7.95
N VAL A 127 -8.45 1.18 7.49
CA VAL A 127 -8.89 0.29 6.43
C VAL A 127 -9.07 1.13 5.18
N VAL A 128 -8.43 0.71 4.09
CA VAL A 128 -8.52 1.38 2.80
C VAL A 128 -8.90 0.40 1.71
N ALA A 129 -9.62 0.92 0.72
CA ALA A 129 -10.03 0.17 -0.46
C ALA A 129 -9.16 0.58 -1.65
N PRO A 130 -8.62 -0.39 -2.42
CA PRO A 130 -8.01 -0.09 -3.71
C PRO A 130 -8.99 0.63 -4.63
N ALA A 131 -8.58 1.76 -5.19
CA ALA A 131 -9.32 2.48 -6.23
C ALA A 131 -8.65 2.27 -7.60
N ALA A 132 -9.17 2.90 -8.66
CA ALA A 132 -8.59 2.76 -9.99
C ALA A 132 -7.12 3.21 -10.02
N GLY A 133 -6.25 2.35 -10.57
CA GLY A 133 -4.81 2.65 -10.68
C GLY A 133 -4.07 2.41 -9.37
N GLU A 134 -3.33 3.41 -8.90
CA GLU A 134 -2.56 3.38 -7.63
C GLU A 134 -3.23 4.23 -6.53
N ASP A 135 -4.48 4.65 -6.75
CA ASP A 135 -5.27 5.41 -5.79
C ASP A 135 -5.92 4.50 -4.74
N MET A 136 -6.33 5.10 -3.62
CA MET A 136 -7.06 4.43 -2.57
C MET A 136 -8.15 5.31 -1.97
N THR A 137 -9.14 4.67 -1.35
CA THR A 137 -10.18 5.33 -0.55
C THR A 137 -10.07 4.87 0.89
N VAL A 138 -9.97 5.81 1.83
CA VAL A 138 -10.03 5.48 3.26
C VAL A 138 -11.48 5.17 3.63
N LEU A 139 -11.73 3.95 4.10
CA LEU A 139 -13.05 3.51 4.54
C LEU A 139 -13.24 3.75 6.03
N GLN A 140 -12.22 3.43 6.82
CA GLN A 140 -12.27 3.53 8.26
C GLN A 140 -10.90 3.93 8.81
N GLN A 141 -10.89 4.86 9.76
CA GLN A 141 -9.70 5.21 10.54
C GLN A 141 -9.98 4.95 12.02
N MET A 142 -9.00 4.39 12.72
CA MET A 142 -9.08 4.00 14.12
C MET A 142 -7.84 4.53 14.83
N GLU A 143 -8.07 5.39 15.82
CA GLU A 143 -7.01 6.05 16.58
C GLU A 143 -7.15 5.76 18.06
N GLY A 144 -6.02 5.52 18.72
CA GLY A 144 -5.94 5.31 20.15
C GLY A 144 -6.08 3.84 20.58
N PRO A 145 -6.03 3.57 21.90
CA PRO A 145 -6.11 2.23 22.45
C PRO A 145 -7.47 1.59 22.17
N MET A 146 -7.45 0.35 21.69
CA MET A 146 -8.66 -0.40 21.36
C MET A 146 -8.51 -1.86 21.78
N SER A 147 -9.60 -2.47 22.24
CA SER A 147 -9.63 -3.90 22.58
C SER A 147 -9.70 -4.78 21.32
N PRO A 148 -9.24 -6.04 21.38
CA PRO A 148 -9.31 -6.96 20.25
C PRO A 148 -10.74 -7.13 19.71
N GLU A 149 -11.71 -7.24 20.61
CA GLU A 149 -13.13 -7.41 20.27
C GLU A 149 -13.64 -6.20 19.50
N LYS A 150 -13.25 -5.00 19.95
CA LYS A 150 -13.66 -3.76 19.31
C LYS A 150 -13.05 -3.61 17.92
N LEU A 151 -11.80 -4.02 17.75
CA LEU A 151 -11.13 -3.99 16.44
C LEU A 151 -11.83 -4.93 15.46
N VAL A 152 -12.08 -6.19 15.85
CA VAL A 152 -12.80 -7.14 14.99
C VAL A 152 -14.21 -6.67 14.68
N GLU A 153 -14.94 -6.10 15.65
CA GLU A 153 -16.27 -5.54 15.42
C GLU A 153 -16.27 -4.47 14.32
N ILE A 154 -15.31 -3.54 14.39
CA ILE A 154 -15.18 -2.46 13.40
C ILE A 154 -14.79 -3.04 12.04
N LEU A 155 -13.76 -3.90 11.98
CA LEU A 155 -13.32 -4.51 10.72
C LEU A 155 -14.45 -5.30 10.04
N ARG A 156 -15.25 -6.04 10.83
CA ARG A 156 -16.40 -6.78 10.31
C ARG A 156 -17.47 -5.85 9.74
N ARG A 157 -17.83 -4.79 10.47
CA ARG A 157 -18.79 -3.79 9.96
C ARG A 157 -18.28 -3.13 8.69
N THR A 158 -17.02 -2.73 8.63
CA THR A 158 -16.44 -2.13 7.42
C THR A 158 -16.54 -3.09 6.21
N VAL A 159 -16.28 -4.38 6.40
CA VAL A 159 -16.42 -5.38 5.34
C VAL A 159 -17.89 -5.58 4.94
N GLU A 160 -18.81 -5.59 5.89
CA GLU A 160 -20.26 -5.75 5.62
C GLU A 160 -20.84 -4.54 4.89
N ASP A 161 -20.53 -3.33 5.37
CA ASP A 161 -21.04 -2.06 4.84
C ASP A 161 -20.46 -1.75 3.45
N HIS A 162 -19.15 -2.00 3.27
CA HIS A 162 -18.46 -1.65 2.03
C HIS A 162 -18.27 -2.83 1.08
N GLY A 163 -18.34 -4.10 1.52
CA GLY A 163 -18.05 -5.27 0.68
C GLY A 163 -18.96 -5.40 -0.54
N LEU A 164 -20.26 -5.18 -0.37
CA LEU A 164 -21.23 -5.25 -1.48
C LEU A 164 -21.10 -4.05 -2.43
N ALA A 165 -20.99 -2.84 -1.87
CA ALA A 165 -20.84 -1.61 -2.64
C ALA A 165 -19.51 -1.61 -3.42
N PHE A 166 -18.42 -2.02 -2.79
CA PHE A 166 -17.09 -2.12 -3.38
C PHE A 166 -17.05 -3.16 -4.52
N GLY A 167 -17.66 -4.33 -4.32
CA GLY A 167 -17.80 -5.33 -5.37
C GLY A 167 -18.58 -4.83 -6.59
N HIS A 168 -19.68 -4.10 -6.37
CA HIS A 168 -20.54 -3.56 -7.43
C HIS A 168 -19.89 -2.39 -8.21
N GLU A 169 -19.32 -1.42 -7.51
CA GLU A 169 -18.65 -0.25 -8.10
C GLU A 169 -17.48 -0.71 -8.98
N ARG A 170 -16.68 -1.65 -8.48
CA ARG A 170 -15.53 -2.22 -9.20
C ARG A 170 -15.95 -3.07 -10.41
N ALA A 171 -17.01 -3.86 -10.30
CA ALA A 171 -17.52 -4.62 -11.46
C ALA A 171 -17.97 -3.68 -12.59
N LYS A 172 -18.57 -2.54 -12.25
CA LYS A 172 -18.98 -1.49 -13.18
C LYS A 172 -17.77 -0.77 -13.77
N GLU A 173 -16.78 -0.43 -12.96
CA GLU A 173 -15.56 0.24 -13.40
C GLU A 173 -14.69 -0.65 -14.31
N ARG A 174 -14.51 -1.93 -13.99
CA ARG A 174 -13.80 -2.88 -14.87
C ARG A 174 -14.49 -3.04 -16.21
N LYS A 175 -15.83 -3.03 -16.25
CA LYS A 175 -16.58 -3.04 -17.51
C LYS A 175 -16.30 -1.77 -18.33
N ARG A 176 -16.29 -0.60 -17.68
CA ARG A 176 -15.97 0.70 -18.32
C ARG A 176 -14.53 0.75 -18.83
N SER A 177 -13.56 0.36 -18.02
CA SER A 177 -12.14 0.33 -18.40
C SER A 177 -11.88 -0.64 -19.55
N LYS A 178 -12.45 -1.86 -19.49
CA LYS A 178 -12.36 -2.83 -20.61
C LYS A 178 -13.02 -2.34 -21.89
N ALA A 179 -14.15 -1.63 -21.78
CA ALA A 179 -14.81 -1.04 -22.96
C ALA A 179 -13.93 0.03 -23.61
N ARG A 180 -13.35 0.92 -22.79
CA ARG A 180 -12.44 1.98 -23.25
C ARG A 180 -11.19 1.42 -23.92
N ALA A 181 -10.56 0.41 -23.33
CA ALA A 181 -9.37 -0.23 -23.91
C ALA A 181 -9.65 -0.87 -25.28
N LYS A 182 -10.80 -1.55 -25.43
CA LYS A 182 -11.22 -2.12 -26.72
C LYS A 182 -11.50 -1.05 -27.77
N GLU A 183 -12.08 0.08 -27.37
CA GLU A 183 -12.35 1.19 -28.28
C GLU A 183 -11.05 1.85 -28.77
N GLU A 184 -10.10 2.08 -27.86
CA GLU A 184 -8.78 2.62 -28.18
C GLU A 184 -7.97 1.68 -29.10
N GLU A 185 -8.04 0.36 -28.88
CA GLU A 185 -7.40 -0.65 -29.73
C GLU A 185 -7.98 -0.63 -31.16
N LYS A 186 -9.31 -0.65 -31.31
CA LYS A 186 -9.98 -0.54 -32.61
C LYS A 186 -9.57 0.72 -33.37
N LEU A 187 -9.57 1.86 -32.68
CA LEU A 187 -9.17 3.14 -33.28
C LEU A 187 -7.71 3.12 -33.73
N ARG A 188 -6.83 2.46 -32.97
CA ARG A 188 -5.40 2.31 -33.32
C ARG A 188 -5.21 1.44 -34.56
N GLU A 189 -5.94 0.33 -34.66
CA GLU A 189 -5.90 -0.54 -35.84
C GLU A 189 -6.42 0.15 -37.10
N GLU A 190 -7.53 0.89 -37.01
CA GLU A 190 -8.07 1.66 -38.13
C GLU A 190 -7.09 2.73 -38.64
N LYS A 191 -6.44 3.45 -37.72
CA LYS A 191 -5.39 4.41 -38.06
C LYS A 191 -4.21 3.75 -38.77
N LEU A 192 -3.81 2.54 -38.35
CA LEU A 192 -2.73 1.80 -38.98
C LEU A 192 -3.10 1.31 -40.38
N LYS A 193 -4.34 0.85 -40.59
CA LYS A 193 -4.86 0.45 -41.91
C LYS A 193 -4.93 1.64 -42.88
N LYS A 194 -5.40 2.81 -42.42
CA LYS A 194 -5.42 4.04 -43.23
C LYS A 194 -4.02 4.50 -43.62
N LYS A 195 -3.05 4.49 -42.70
CA LYS A 195 -1.65 4.83 -43.00
C LYS A 195 -1.04 3.88 -44.03
N LYS A 196 -1.28 2.58 -43.91
CA LYS A 196 -0.81 1.60 -44.90
C LYS A 196 -1.45 1.83 -46.27
N GLY A 197 -2.77 2.06 -46.34
CA GLY A 197 -3.45 2.33 -47.61
C GLY A 197 -3.00 3.60 -48.34
N GLN A 198 -2.61 4.64 -47.60
CA GLN A 198 -2.05 5.88 -48.18
C GLN A 198 -0.60 5.74 -48.67
N GLN A 199 0.10 4.67 -48.32
CA GLN A 199 1.49 4.43 -48.72
C GLN A 199 1.61 3.62 -50.03
N TYR A 200 0.49 3.13 -50.57
CA TYR A 200 0.40 2.35 -51.81
C TYR A 200 -0.23 3.12 -52.98
N TYR A 201 -0.44 4.43 -52.83
CA TYR A 201 -0.82 5.38 -53.88
C TYR A 201 0.28 6.44 -54.02
#